data_AF-A0A7Y3U3X3-F1
#
_entry.id   AF-A0A7Y3U3X3-F1
#
_cell.length_a   1.000
_cell.length_b   1.000
_cell.length_c   1.000
_cell.angle_alpha   90.00
_cell.angle_beta   90.00
_cell.angle_gamma   90.00
#
_symmetry.space_group_name_H-M   'P 1'
#
loop_
_entity.id
_entity.type
_entity.pdbx_description
1 polymer ?
#
loop_
_entity_poly.entity_id
_entity_poly.type
_entity_poly.pdbx_seq_one_letter_code
_entity_poly.pdbx_strand_id
1 'polypeptide(L)'
;MTKFIKGDVVVVSFPFSDLTQAKRRPALVITALEGDDVILCQITSQTIKDNYALLLEDKDFETGSLKQPSNVRPNRIFTIDSHIILYQLAVVKEKISLRL
;
A
#
# COMPACT_ATOMS: atom_id res chain seq x y z
N MET A 1 -14.67 -13.84 1.99
CA MET A 1 -13.42 -13.34 1.39
C MET A 1 -12.52 -12.83 2.50
N THR A 2 -11.22 -13.08 2.42
CA THR A 2 -10.24 -12.58 3.40
C THR A 2 -10.30 -11.07 3.42
N LYS A 3 -10.62 -10.48 4.57
CA LYS A 3 -10.73 -9.03 4.72
C LYS A 3 -9.31 -8.48 4.88
N PHE A 4 -8.89 -7.63 3.95
CA PHE A 4 -7.63 -6.89 4.09
C PHE A 4 -7.73 -5.94 5.29
N ILE A 5 -6.71 -5.92 6.13
CA ILE A 5 -6.71 -5.14 7.37
C ILE A 5 -5.61 -4.09 7.37
N LYS A 6 -5.75 -3.10 8.27
CA LYS A 6 -4.75 -2.04 8.45
C LYS A 6 -3.36 -2.65 8.67
N GLY A 7 -2.38 -2.21 7.88
CA GLY A 7 -1.01 -2.71 7.94
C GLY A 7 -0.64 -3.74 6.86
N ASP A 8 -1.63 -4.32 6.17
CA ASP A 8 -1.35 -5.20 5.04
C ASP A 8 -0.73 -4.42 3.88
N VAL A 9 0.34 -4.93 3.29
CA VAL A 9 0.85 -4.45 2.01
C VAL A 9 0.32 -5.36 0.92
N VAL A 10 -0.49 -4.79 0.05
CA VAL A 10 -1.16 -5.51 -1.04
C VAL A 10 -0.60 -5.06 -2.39
N VAL A 11 -0.64 -5.96 -3.37
CA VAL A 11 -0.31 -5.63 -4.76
C VAL A 11 -1.60 -5.43 -5.54
N VAL A 12 -1.73 -4.25 -6.14
CA VAL A 12 -2.90 -3.85 -6.95
C VAL A 12 -2.51 -3.66 -8.40
N SER A 13 -3.45 -3.92 -9.31
CA SER A 13 -3.32 -3.50 -10.71
C SER A 13 -3.72 -2.03 -10.83
N PHE A 14 -2.75 -1.12 -10.68
CA PHE A 14 -3.02 0.32 -10.65
C PHE A 14 -2.89 0.94 -12.05
N PRO A 15 -3.94 1.58 -12.58
CA PRO A 15 -3.90 2.17 -13.92
C PRO A 15 -2.99 3.39 -13.97
N PHE A 16 -2.47 3.69 -15.15
CA PHE A 16 -1.92 5.01 -15.44
C PHE A 16 -3.03 6.05 -15.57
N SER A 17 -2.66 7.33 -15.47
CA SER A 17 -3.62 8.44 -15.55
C SER A 17 -4.35 8.53 -16.89
N ASP A 18 -3.75 8.01 -17.96
CA ASP A 18 -4.35 7.92 -19.30
C ASP A 18 -5.14 6.62 -19.51
N LEU A 19 -5.21 5.75 -18.50
CA LEU A 19 -5.91 4.46 -18.48
C LEU A 19 -5.45 3.46 -19.55
N THR A 20 -4.34 3.72 -20.25
CA THR A 20 -3.89 2.87 -21.37
C THR A 20 -3.26 1.56 -20.92
N GLN A 21 -2.65 1.56 -19.72
CA GLN A 21 -2.04 0.37 -19.12
C GLN A 21 -2.20 0.41 -17.61
N ALA A 22 -2.02 -0.75 -16.97
CA ALA A 22 -1.94 -0.88 -15.53
C ALA A 22 -0.58 -1.45 -15.12
N LYS A 23 -0.10 -1.03 -13.95
CA LYS A 23 1.12 -1.54 -13.33
C LYS A 23 0.78 -2.21 -12.01
N ARG A 24 1.45 -3.33 -11.74
CA ARG A 24 1.43 -3.95 -10.40
C ARG A 24 2.17 -3.05 -9.43
N ARG A 25 1.46 -2.48 -8.46
CA ARG A 25 2.03 -1.58 -7.46
C ARG A 25 1.70 -2.07 -6.06
N PRO A 26 2.69 -2.15 -5.16
CA PRO A 26 2.43 -2.28 -3.74
C PRO A 26 1.67 -1.05 -3.22
N ALA A 27 0.77 -1.27 -2.30
CA ALA A 27 0.05 -0.24 -1.56
C ALA A 27 -0.23 -0.75 -0.14
N LEU A 28 -0.28 0.17 0.82
CA LEU A 28 -0.52 -0.15 2.22
C LEU A 28 -2.01 0.03 2.53
N VAL A 29 -2.63 -0.98 3.14
CA VAL A 29 -4.02 -0.93 3.57
C VAL A 29 -4.13 -0.03 4.80
N ILE A 30 -4.98 1.00 4.69
CA ILE A 30 -5.33 1.88 5.80
C ILE A 30 -6.55 1.32 6.53
N THR A 31 -7.61 1.02 5.78
CA THR A 31 -8.83 0.42 6.32
C THR A 31 -9.66 -0.22 5.22
N ALA A 32 -10.40 -1.27 5.56
CA ALA A 32 -11.51 -1.76 4.73
C ALA A 32 -12.79 -1.01 5.10
N LEU A 33 -13.62 -0.72 4.10
CA LEU A 33 -14.92 -0.10 4.28
C LEU A 33 -16.02 -1.17 4.40
N GLU A 34 -17.27 -0.73 4.56
CA GLU A 34 -18.42 -1.60 4.38
C GLU A 34 -18.59 -1.91 2.88
N GLY A 35 -18.90 -3.17 2.56
CA GLY A 35 -18.88 -3.67 1.18
C GLY A 35 -17.48 -4.13 0.74
N ASP A 36 -17.16 -3.90 -0.54
CA ASP A 36 -15.95 -4.43 -1.17
C ASP A 36 -14.83 -3.39 -1.31
N ASP A 37 -15.02 -2.15 -0.84
CA ASP A 37 -14.04 -1.08 -0.97
C ASP A 37 -12.95 -1.10 0.12
N VAL A 38 -11.73 -0.75 -0.26
CA VAL A 38 -10.56 -0.64 0.63
C VAL A 38 -9.85 0.69 0.38
N ILE A 39 -9.57 1.42 1.46
CA ILE A 39 -8.73 2.63 1.41
C ILE A 39 -7.27 2.22 1.55
N LEU A 40 -6.49 2.61 0.54
CA LEU A 40 -5.07 2.32 0.44
C LEU A 40 -4.23 3.60 0.44
N CYS A 41 -2.98 3.43 0.85
CA CYS A 41 -1.92 4.42 0.80
C CYS A 41 -0.87 4.01 -0.22
N GLN A 42 -0.43 4.95 -1.06
CA GLN A 42 0.60 4.67 -2.06
C GLN A 42 1.93 4.27 -1.41
N ILE A 43 2.57 3.24 -1.97
CA ILE A 43 3.99 2.92 -1.77
C ILE A 43 4.76 3.21 -3.06
N THR A 44 5.94 3.79 -2.94
CA THR A 44 6.83 4.05 -4.08
C THR A 44 8.29 3.90 -3.68
N SER A 45 9.09 3.31 -4.56
CA SER A 45 10.53 3.18 -4.36
C SER A 45 11.35 4.33 -4.94
N GLN A 46 10.69 5.32 -5.55
CA GLN A 46 11.36 6.54 -6.01
C GLN A 46 11.80 7.38 -4.80
N THR A 47 12.97 8.01 -4.90
CA THR A 47 13.42 9.00 -3.93
C THR A 47 12.54 10.24 -4.02
N ILE A 48 11.89 10.61 -2.93
CA ILE A 48 10.96 11.75 -2.90
C ILE A 48 11.36 12.69 -1.78
N LYS A 49 11.38 14.00 -2.08
CA LYS A 49 11.46 15.07 -1.08
C LYS A 49 10.05 15.44 -0.64
N ASP A 50 9.45 14.59 0.16
CA ASP A 50 8.08 14.78 0.68
C ASP A 50 8.12 14.59 2.19
N ASN A 51 7.74 15.63 2.93
CA ASN A 51 7.82 15.64 4.40
C ASN A 51 6.87 14.62 5.04
N TYR A 52 5.87 14.15 4.30
CA TYR A 52 4.96 13.09 4.76
C TYR A 52 5.49 11.69 4.46
N ALA A 53 6.51 11.56 3.60
CA ALA A 53 7.02 10.25 3.21
C ALA A 53 7.63 9.51 4.41
N LEU A 54 7.14 8.29 4.62
CA LEU A 54 7.65 7.39 5.64
C LEU A 54 8.54 6.35 4.97
N LEU A 55 9.83 6.40 5.27
CA LEU A 55 10.77 5.38 4.82
C LEU A 55 10.35 4.01 5.34
N LEU A 56 10.41 3.02 4.47
CA LEU A 56 9.99 1.66 4.74
C LEU A 56 11.10 0.70 4.29
N GLU A 57 11.73 0.06 5.26
CA GLU A 57 12.86 -0.86 5.10
C GLU A 57 12.48 -2.27 5.57
N ASP A 58 13.31 -3.27 5.30
CA ASP A 58 13.02 -4.68 5.65
C ASP A 58 12.71 -4.88 7.15
N LYS A 59 13.35 -4.10 8.03
CA LYS A 59 13.13 -4.15 9.48
C LYS A 59 11.73 -3.67 9.91
N ASP A 60 11.01 -2.96 9.05
CA ASP A 60 9.69 -2.39 9.34
C ASP A 60 8.55 -3.38 9.05
N PHE A 61 8.86 -4.55 8.49
CA PHE A 61 7.90 -5.62 8.25
C PHE A 61 7.85 -6.62 9.42
N GLU A 62 6.64 -7.09 9.71
CA GLU A 62 6.41 -8.27 10.56
C GLU A 62 6.52 -9.55 9.74
N THR A 63 5.99 -9.54 8.52
CA THR A 63 6.04 -10.65 7.57
C THR A 63 6.21 -10.14 6.15
N GLY A 64 6.84 -10.94 5.29
CA GLY A 64 7.14 -10.55 3.91
C GLY A 64 8.16 -9.40 3.81
N SER A 65 8.30 -8.83 2.61
CA SER A 65 9.16 -7.67 2.36
C SER A 65 8.82 -7.01 1.01
N LEU A 66 9.45 -5.86 0.75
CA LEU A 66 9.52 -5.27 -0.58
C LEU A 66 10.86 -5.62 -1.23
N LYS A 67 10.92 -5.54 -2.57
CA LYS A 67 12.16 -5.83 -3.32
C LYS A 67 13.30 -4.84 -3.04
N GLN A 68 12.97 -3.64 -2.57
CA GLN A 68 13.90 -2.57 -2.28
C GLN A 68 13.28 -1.58 -1.29
N PRO A 69 14.10 -0.78 -0.57
CA PRO A 69 13.62 0.30 0.27
C PRO A 69 12.65 1.21 -0.49
N SER A 70 11.55 1.56 0.19
CA SER A 70 10.44 2.29 -0.41
C SER A 70 9.89 3.32 0.58
N ASN A 71 8.93 4.12 0.12
CA ASN A 71 8.28 5.14 0.92
C ASN A 71 6.77 4.96 0.88
N VAL A 72 6.15 4.92 2.04
CA VAL A 72 4.69 5.12 2.18
C VAL A 72 4.42 6.61 2.11
N ARG A 73 3.37 6.99 1.38
CA ARG A 73 2.98 8.38 1.16
C ARG A 73 1.59 8.68 1.73
N PRO A 74 1.48 9.01 3.02
CA PRO A 74 0.20 9.33 3.69
C PRO A 74 -0.64 10.39 2.97
N ASN A 75 0.02 11.32 2.25
CA ASN A 75 -0.63 12.35 1.44
C ASN A 75 -1.13 11.86 0.06
N ARG A 76 -1.01 10.55 -0.24
CA ARG A 76 -1.42 9.91 -1.49
C ARG A 76 -2.25 8.67 -1.19
N ILE A 77 -3.48 8.91 -0.73
CA ILE A 77 -4.49 7.89 -0.46
C ILE A 77 -5.44 7.73 -1.64
N PHE A 78 -5.99 6.54 -1.80
CA PHE A 78 -6.98 6.22 -2.82
C PHE A 78 -7.84 5.04 -2.38
N THR A 79 -9.06 4.96 -2.90
CA THR A 79 -9.99 3.85 -2.66
C THR A 79 -10.02 2.93 -3.88
N ILE A 80 -10.06 1.63 -3.65
CA ILE A 80 -10.28 0.63 -4.69
C ILE A 80 -11.29 -0.42 -4.27
N ASP A 81 -11.87 -1.06 -5.25
CA ASP A 81 -12.59 -2.31 -5.07
C ASP A 81 -11.60 -3.45 -4.75
N SER A 82 -11.86 -4.23 -3.70
CA SER A 82 -11.00 -5.32 -3.24
C SER A 82 -10.78 -6.42 -4.29
N HIS A 83 -11.65 -6.55 -5.29
CA HIS A 83 -11.51 -7.51 -6.39
C HIS A 83 -10.34 -7.18 -7.33
N ILE A 84 -9.82 -5.95 -7.35
CA ILE A 84 -8.63 -5.60 -8.14
C ILE A 84 -7.32 -5.80 -7.37
N ILE A 85 -7.40 -6.18 -6.08
CA ILE A 85 -6.25 -6.60 -5.29
C ILE A 85 -5.82 -7.98 -5.77
N LEU A 86 -4.58 -8.10 -6.20
CA LEU A 86 -4.05 -9.35 -6.75
C LEU A 86 -3.67 -10.34 -5.64
N TYR A 87 -2.96 -9.85 -4.61
CA TYR A 87 -2.53 -10.64 -3.46
C TYR A 87 -1.94 -9.74 -2.36
N GLN A 88 -1.87 -10.26 -1.15
CA GLN A 88 -1.10 -9.68 -0.04
C GLN A 88 0.38 -10.07 -0.17
N LEU A 89 1.27 -9.08 -0.07
CA LEU A 89 2.71 -9.22 -0.22
C LEU A 89 3.45 -9.26 1.12
N ALA A 90 3.01 -8.46 2.09
CA ALA A 90 3.68 -8.29 3.37
C ALA A 90 2.74 -7.71 4.44
N VAL A 91 3.19 -7.64 5.69
CA VAL A 91 2.54 -6.95 6.81
C VAL A 91 3.56 -6.03 7.46
N VAL A 92 3.22 -4.75 7.64
CA VAL A 92 4.10 -3.79 8.34
C VAL A 92 3.85 -3.81 9.84
N LYS A 93 4.89 -3.46 10.60
CA LYS A 93 4.80 -3.28 12.05
C LYS A 93 3.82 -2.18 12.44
N GLU A 94 3.19 -2.36 13.59
CA GLU A 94 2.23 -1.39 14.15
C GLU A 94 2.77 0.04 14.22
N LYS A 95 4.07 0.21 14.51
CA LYS A 95 4.75 1.52 14.52
C LYS A 95 4.58 2.30 13.20
N ILE A 96 4.57 1.61 12.06
CA ILE A 96 4.36 2.25 10.76
C ILE A 96 2.88 2.53 10.53
N SER A 97 2.01 1.54 10.81
CA SER A 97 0.58 1.68 10.54
C SER A 97 -0.08 2.75 11.42
N LEU A 98 0.38 2.99 12.64
CA LEU A 98 -0.11 4.05 13.53
C LEU A 98 0.21 5.47 13.06
N ARG A 99 1.15 5.63 12.13
CA ARG A 99 1.52 6.95 11.56
C ARG A 99 0.63 7.36 10.37
N LEU A 100 -0.39 6.56 10.09
CA LEU A 100 -1.39 6.71 9.03
C LEU A 100 -2.79 6.69 9.64
#